data_AF-B0E695-F1
#
_entry.id   AF-B0E695-F1
#
_cell.length_a   1.000
_cell.length_b   1.000
_cell.length_c   1.000
_cell.angle_alpha   90.00
_cell.angle_beta   90.00
_cell.angle_gamma   90.00
#
_symmetry.space_group_name_H-M   'P 1'
#
loop_
_entity.id
_entity.type
_entity.pdbx_description
1 polymer ?
#
loop_
_entity_poly.entity_id
_entity_poly.type
_entity_poly.pdbx_seq_one_letter_code
_entity_poly.pdbx_strand_id
1 'polypeptide(L)'
;MDKTLEELRKQVAAKRAEEDNKKEEIIVKSLPQPNHVANLEEKLIIDWFSRFGIEVGDFKTSFNDGLLICQVIDKIKPGVINWSMYARPKNGRTLNIFQRRTNCTVLVETVQTLGLTNTGIGSQDITDGNVKMLMGFFRALMVWETSLKKSLLA
;
A
#
# COMPACT_ATOMS: atom_id res chain seq x y z
N MET A 1 -22.12 3.30 56.59
CA MET A 1 -21.29 2.17 56.11
C MET A 1 -21.71 1.69 54.72
N ASP A 2 -22.98 1.86 54.30
CA ASP A 2 -23.48 1.44 52.98
C ASP A 2 -23.04 2.26 51.77
N LYS A 3 -22.87 3.58 51.90
CA LYS A 3 -22.58 4.45 50.74
C LYS A 3 -21.23 4.11 50.07
N THR A 4 -20.24 3.75 50.88
CA THR A 4 -18.90 3.39 50.39
C THR A 4 -18.88 2.04 49.69
N LEU A 5 -19.71 1.09 50.16
CA LEU A 5 -19.85 -0.23 49.55
C LEU A 5 -20.55 -0.15 48.19
N GLU A 6 -21.57 0.70 48.09
CA GLU A 6 -22.28 0.96 46.84
C GLU A 6 -21.39 1.65 45.80
N GLU A 7 -20.58 2.62 46.23
CA GLU A 7 -19.59 3.29 45.38
C GLU A 7 -18.54 2.29 44.86
N LEU A 8 -18.05 1.40 45.73
CA LEU A 8 -17.07 0.37 45.36
C LEU A 8 -17.64 -0.62 44.34
N ARG A 9 -18.91 -1.03 44.49
CA ARG A 9 -19.60 -1.90 43.52
C ARG A 9 -19.71 -1.24 42.16
N LYS A 10 -20.05 0.04 42.09
CA LYS A 10 -20.09 0.81 40.85
C LYS A 10 -18.72 0.90 40.17
N GLN A 11 -17.66 1.14 40.94
CA GLN A 11 -16.29 1.19 40.40
C GLN A 11 -15.83 -0.17 39.86
N VAL A 12 -16.14 -1.27 40.55
CA VAL A 12 -15.82 -2.62 40.09
C VAL A 12 -16.59 -2.98 38.81
N ALA A 13 -17.88 -2.61 38.73
CA ALA A 13 -18.69 -2.81 37.54
C ALA A 13 -18.16 -2.01 36.34
N ALA A 14 -17.79 -0.74 36.56
CA ALA A 14 -17.21 0.12 35.51
C ALA A 14 -15.87 -0.43 34.99
N LYS A 15 -14.98 -0.90 35.88
CA LYS A 15 -13.71 -1.51 35.48
C LYS A 15 -13.90 -2.80 34.68
N ARG A 16 -14.85 -3.65 35.08
CA ARG A 16 -15.17 -4.88 34.31
C ARG A 16 -15.68 -4.55 32.91
N ALA A 17 -16.58 -3.56 32.80
CA ALA A 17 -17.08 -3.12 31.51
C ALA A 17 -15.97 -2.54 30.62
N GLU A 18 -15.03 -1.79 31.20
CA GLU A 18 -13.87 -1.24 30.47
C GLU A 18 -12.93 -2.37 30.00
N GLU A 19 -12.66 -3.37 30.84
CA GLU A 19 -11.88 -4.55 30.47
C GLU A 19 -12.54 -5.37 29.36
N ASP A 20 -13.85 -5.55 29.43
CA ASP A 20 -14.59 -6.32 28.43
C ASP A 20 -14.66 -5.56 27.09
N ASN A 21 -14.86 -4.25 27.11
CA ASN A 21 -14.79 -3.40 25.91
C ASN A 21 -13.40 -3.45 25.26
N LYS A 22 -12.33 -3.47 26.08
CA LYS A 22 -10.95 -3.59 25.61
C LYS A 22 -10.65 -4.97 25.00
N LYS A 23 -11.23 -6.05 25.55
CA LYS A 23 -11.13 -7.40 24.96
C LYS A 23 -11.88 -7.47 23.63
N GLU A 24 -13.06 -6.88 23.53
CA GLU A 24 -13.83 -6.81 22.29
C GLU A 24 -13.06 -6.06 21.19
N GLU A 25 -12.44 -4.91 21.50
CA GLU A 25 -11.58 -4.20 20.54
C GLU A 25 -10.41 -5.06 20.03
N ILE A 26 -9.76 -5.82 20.92
CA ILE A 26 -8.66 -6.72 20.55
C ILE A 26 -9.16 -7.85 19.64
N ILE A 27 -10.31 -8.45 19.97
CA ILE A 27 -10.94 -9.50 19.16
C ILE A 27 -11.32 -8.95 17.79
N VAL A 28 -12.02 -7.81 17.72
CA VAL A 28 -12.43 -7.17 16.46
C VAL A 28 -11.23 -6.83 15.59
N LYS A 29 -10.12 -6.37 16.18
CA LYS A 29 -8.87 -6.09 15.46
C LYS A 29 -8.15 -7.36 14.96
N SER A 30 -8.36 -8.49 15.64
CA SER A 30 -7.81 -9.79 15.25
C SER A 30 -8.64 -10.52 14.19
N LEU A 31 -9.92 -10.13 14.01
CA LEU A 31 -10.78 -10.72 13.00
C LEU A 31 -10.24 -10.38 11.60
N PRO A 32 -10.24 -11.34 10.66
CA PRO A 32 -9.99 -11.03 9.27
C PRO A 32 -11.10 -10.11 8.78
N GLN A 33 -10.72 -8.88 8.41
CA GLN A 33 -11.64 -7.89 7.86
C GLN A 33 -12.37 -8.49 6.65
N PRO A 34 -13.68 -8.20 6.45
CA PRO A 34 -14.48 -8.78 5.38
C PRO A 34 -13.97 -8.24 4.05
N ASN A 35 -13.00 -8.95 3.46
CA ASN A 35 -12.52 -8.96 2.07
C ASN A 35 -11.33 -9.94 1.96
N HIS A 36 -11.53 -11.24 2.24
CA HIS A 36 -10.44 -12.24 2.20
C HIS A 36 -9.69 -12.27 0.85
N VAL A 37 -10.38 -11.98 -0.26
CA VAL A 37 -9.79 -11.93 -1.61
C VAL A 37 -8.83 -10.75 -1.78
N ALA A 38 -9.14 -9.58 -1.22
CA ALA A 38 -8.25 -8.42 -1.27
C ALA A 38 -6.93 -8.75 -0.55
N ASN A 39 -7.01 -9.42 0.61
CA ASN A 39 -5.83 -9.82 1.36
C ASN A 39 -4.96 -10.85 0.61
N LEU A 40 -5.54 -11.70 -0.24
CA LEU A 40 -4.78 -12.67 -1.04
C LEU A 40 -4.10 -11.98 -2.22
N GLU A 41 -4.82 -11.12 -2.94
CA GLU A 41 -4.27 -10.41 -4.09
C GLU A 41 -3.18 -9.42 -3.65
N GLU A 42 -3.36 -8.74 -2.51
CA GLU A 42 -2.31 -7.89 -1.88
C GLU A 42 -1.05 -8.71 -1.58
N LYS A 43 -1.19 -9.90 -0.99
CA LYS A 43 -0.07 -10.81 -0.73
C LYS A 43 0.64 -11.24 -2.01
N LEU A 44 -0.11 -11.59 -3.06
CA LEU A 44 0.47 -11.96 -4.35
C LEU A 44 1.29 -10.81 -4.95
N ILE A 45 0.82 -9.57 -4.82
CA ILE A 45 1.57 -8.40 -5.28
C ILE A 45 2.82 -8.21 -4.42
N ILE A 46 2.73 -8.32 -3.10
CA ILE A 46 3.90 -8.21 -2.19
C ILE A 46 4.95 -9.30 -2.50
N ASP A 47 4.52 -10.55 -2.69
CA ASP A 47 5.40 -11.65 -3.09
C ASP A 47 6.02 -11.39 -4.47
N TRP A 48 5.25 -10.80 -5.39
CA TRP A 48 5.76 -10.39 -6.70
C TRP A 48 6.85 -9.32 -6.60
N PHE A 49 6.67 -8.29 -5.77
CA PHE A 49 7.72 -7.30 -5.46
C PHE A 49 8.97 -7.96 -4.85
N SER A 50 8.77 -8.93 -3.95
CA SER A 50 9.85 -9.65 -3.28
C SER A 50 10.72 -10.43 -4.27
N ARG A 51 10.17 -10.90 -5.40
CA ARG A 51 10.94 -11.53 -6.49
C ARG A 51 11.94 -10.59 -7.17
N PHE A 52 11.73 -9.28 -7.09
CA PHE A 52 12.66 -8.26 -7.57
C PHE A 52 13.65 -7.78 -6.49
N GLY A 53 13.57 -8.37 -5.28
CA GLY A 53 14.37 -7.95 -4.12
C GLY A 53 13.90 -6.64 -3.50
N ILE A 54 12.61 -6.31 -3.64
CA ILE A 54 12.02 -5.10 -3.09
C ILE A 54 11.07 -5.48 -1.96
N GLU A 55 11.37 -4.99 -0.76
CA GLU A 55 10.54 -5.20 0.43
C GLU A 55 9.41 -4.17 0.46
N VAL A 56 8.18 -4.66 0.63
CA VAL A 56 6.99 -3.84 0.80
C VAL A 56 6.53 -3.97 2.25
N GLY A 57 6.38 -2.83 2.93
CA GLY A 57 5.85 -2.79 4.29
C GLY A 57 4.33 -2.90 4.28
N ASP A 58 3.64 -1.82 4.62
CA ASP A 58 2.17 -1.76 4.53
C ASP A 58 1.74 -1.41 3.09
N PHE A 59 0.84 -2.23 2.52
CA PHE A 59 0.38 -2.09 1.13
C PHE A 59 -0.25 -0.72 0.87
N LYS A 60 -0.96 -0.15 1.84
CA LYS A 60 -1.69 1.13 1.68
C LYS A 60 -0.81 2.36 1.65
N THR A 61 0.41 2.27 2.17
CA THR A 61 1.26 3.44 2.42
C THR A 61 2.60 3.36 1.72
N SER A 62 3.11 2.15 1.45
CA SER A 62 4.43 1.92 0.86
C SER A 62 4.54 2.43 -0.59
N PHE A 63 3.42 2.57 -1.31
CA PHE A 63 3.42 3.00 -2.70
C PHE A 63 3.16 4.49 -2.90
N ASN A 64 2.84 5.23 -1.83
CA ASN A 64 2.29 6.59 -1.93
C ASN A 64 3.31 7.63 -2.43
N ASP A 65 4.60 7.30 -2.42
CA ASP A 65 5.65 8.15 -2.97
C ASP A 65 6.01 7.81 -4.42
N GLY A 66 5.42 6.76 -4.99
CA GLY A 66 5.66 6.25 -6.33
C GLY A 66 7.02 5.57 -6.54
N LEU A 67 7.92 5.59 -5.56
CA LEU A 67 9.32 5.17 -5.76
C LEU A 67 9.46 3.66 -5.88
N LEU A 68 8.76 2.88 -5.06
CA LEU A 68 8.79 1.40 -5.17
C LEU A 68 8.28 0.92 -6.52
N ILE A 69 7.25 1.58 -7.06
CA ILE A 69 6.70 1.26 -8.38
C ILE A 69 7.76 1.54 -9.46
N CYS A 70 8.43 2.69 -9.38
CA CYS A 70 9.52 3.02 -10.30
C CYS A 70 10.66 1.99 -10.23
N GLN A 71 11.03 1.54 -9.02
CA GLN A 71 12.08 0.52 -8.86
C GLN A 71 11.72 -0.78 -9.57
N VAL A 72 10.48 -1.26 -9.43
CA VAL A 72 10.03 -2.47 -10.13
C VAL A 72 10.03 -2.25 -11.65
N ILE A 73 9.53 -1.12 -12.14
CA ILE A 73 9.52 -0.84 -13.60
C ILE A 73 10.95 -0.84 -14.16
N ASP A 74 11.91 -0.24 -13.46
CA ASP A 74 13.32 -0.22 -13.87
C ASP A 74 13.95 -1.62 -13.82
N LYS A 75 13.51 -2.50 -12.92
CA LYS A 75 13.93 -3.91 -12.90
C LYS A 75 13.33 -4.73 -14.05
N ILE A 76 12.07 -4.46 -14.43
CA ILE A 76 11.40 -5.15 -15.54
C ILE A 76 11.99 -4.70 -16.88
N LYS A 77 12.20 -3.39 -17.05
CA LYS A 77 12.75 -2.80 -18.26
C LYS A 77 13.78 -1.71 -17.90
N PRO A 78 15.07 -2.08 -17.79
CA PRO A 78 16.13 -1.15 -17.41
C PRO A 78 16.22 0.06 -18.34
N GLY A 79 16.45 1.24 -17.75
CA GLY A 79 16.68 2.49 -18.51
C GLY A 79 15.41 3.24 -18.91
N VAL A 80 14.25 2.76 -18.48
CA VAL A 80 12.96 3.44 -18.68
C VAL A 80 12.74 4.59 -17.71
N ILE A 81 13.19 4.41 -16.46
CA ILE A 81 12.97 5.40 -15.40
C ILE A 81 14.11 6.41 -15.40
N ASN A 82 13.78 7.68 -15.65
CA ASN A 82 14.72 8.76 -15.42
C ASN A 82 14.69 9.18 -13.95
N TRP A 83 15.58 8.59 -13.14
CA TRP A 83 15.72 8.88 -11.72
C TRP A 83 16.03 10.34 -11.36
N SER A 84 16.41 11.19 -12.32
CA SER A 84 16.61 12.64 -12.07
C SER A 84 15.30 13.40 -11.88
N MET A 85 14.18 12.86 -12.37
CA MET A 85 12.86 13.48 -12.27
C MET A 85 12.15 13.18 -10.94
N TYR A 86 12.67 12.22 -10.17
CA TYR A 86 12.05 11.76 -8.93
C TYR A 86 12.72 12.35 -7.69
N ALA A 87 11.89 12.90 -6.80
CA ALA A 87 12.34 13.29 -5.47
C ALA A 87 12.59 12.03 -4.62
N ARG A 88 13.74 12.00 -3.92
CA ARG A 88 14.11 10.92 -3.01
C ARG A 88 14.24 11.43 -1.57
N PRO A 89 13.89 10.63 -0.56
CA PRO A 89 14.15 10.94 0.84
C PRO A 89 15.61 11.34 1.04
N LYS A 90 15.85 12.49 1.69
CA LYS A 90 17.20 12.93 2.08
C LYS A 90 17.32 12.86 3.59
N ASN A 91 18.43 12.32 4.09
CA ASN A 91 18.75 12.26 5.52
C ASN A 91 17.66 11.57 6.38
N GLY A 92 17.04 10.51 5.85
CA GLY A 92 15.98 9.77 6.54
C GLY A 92 14.65 10.50 6.69
N ARG A 93 14.46 11.65 6.03
CA ARG A 93 13.20 12.39 6.06
C ARG A 93 12.24 11.89 4.98
N THR A 94 10.99 11.64 5.38
CA THR A 94 9.89 11.33 4.46
C THR A 94 9.64 12.50 3.50
N LEU A 95 9.26 12.17 2.27
CA LEU A 95 8.91 13.16 1.24
C LEU A 95 7.66 13.95 1.65
N ASN A 96 7.65 15.23 1.30
CA ASN A 96 6.45 16.06 1.46
C ASN A 96 5.35 15.59 0.48
N ILE A 97 4.08 15.86 0.80
CA ILE A 97 2.90 15.52 0.00
C ILE A 97 3.05 16.01 -1.44
N PHE A 98 3.54 17.24 -1.65
CA PHE A 98 3.78 17.77 -2.99
C PHE A 98 4.83 16.97 -3.77
N GLN A 99 5.93 16.58 -3.12
CA GLN A 99 6.99 15.79 -3.76
C GLN A 99 6.49 14.39 -4.13
N ARG A 100 5.72 13.75 -3.23
CA ARG A 100 5.07 12.47 -3.50
C ARG A 100 4.11 12.58 -4.69
N ARG A 101 3.27 13.61 -4.71
CA ARG A 101 2.33 13.85 -5.82
C ARG A 101 3.05 14.08 -7.14
N THR A 102 4.13 14.86 -7.15
CA THR A 102 4.97 15.07 -8.34
C THR A 102 5.57 13.75 -8.83
N ASN A 103 6.14 12.94 -7.94
CA ASN A 103 6.65 11.62 -8.29
C ASN A 103 5.56 10.74 -8.93
N CYS A 104 4.38 10.69 -8.32
CA CYS A 104 3.24 9.91 -8.82
C CYS A 104 2.77 10.41 -10.20
N THR A 105 2.76 11.72 -10.45
CA THR A 105 2.42 12.27 -11.77
C THR A 105 3.41 11.84 -12.83
N VAL A 106 4.72 12.00 -12.58
CA VAL A 106 5.77 11.58 -13.52
C VAL A 106 5.73 10.07 -13.77
N LEU A 107 5.45 9.29 -12.72
CA LEU A 107 5.24 7.84 -12.85
C LEU A 107 4.09 7.51 -13.79
N VAL A 108 2.92 8.13 -13.63
CA VAL A 108 1.75 7.88 -14.49
C VAL A 108 2.05 8.24 -15.95
N GLU A 109 2.69 9.38 -16.19
CA GLU A 109 3.12 9.78 -17.54
C GLU A 109 4.11 8.78 -18.15
N THR A 110 5.08 8.33 -17.36
CA THR A 110 6.07 7.33 -17.81
C THR A 110 5.39 6.01 -18.18
N VAL A 111 4.46 5.53 -17.36
CA VAL A 111 3.68 4.32 -17.63
C VAL A 111 2.84 4.46 -18.91
N GLN A 112 2.23 5.62 -19.14
CA GLN A 112 1.46 5.89 -20.36
C GLN A 112 2.33 5.86 -21.61
N THR A 113 3.52 6.46 -21.57
CA THR A 113 4.47 6.43 -22.71
C THR A 113 4.98 5.03 -23.03
N LEU A 114 5.02 4.12 -22.05
CA LEU A 114 5.37 2.71 -22.26
C LEU A 114 4.25 1.87 -22.88
N GLY A 115 3.06 2.44 -23.09
CA GLY A 115 1.91 1.73 -23.65
C GLY A 115 1.09 0.94 -22.63
N LEU A 116 1.29 1.16 -21.32
CA LEU A 116 0.37 0.68 -20.27
C LEU A 116 -0.82 1.64 -20.15
N THR A 117 -1.62 1.75 -21.21
CA THR A 117 -2.65 2.80 -21.34
C THR A 117 -3.97 2.49 -20.62
N ASN A 118 -4.23 1.23 -20.25
CA ASN A 118 -5.52 0.78 -19.70
C ASN A 118 -5.58 0.67 -18.17
N THR A 119 -4.71 1.37 -17.44
CA THR A 119 -4.69 1.25 -15.96
C THR A 119 -5.72 2.13 -15.26
N GLY A 120 -6.14 3.23 -15.89
CA GLY A 120 -7.15 4.15 -15.34
C GLY A 120 -6.76 4.85 -14.03
N ILE A 121 -5.53 4.68 -13.56
CA ILE A 121 -5.04 5.21 -12.28
C ILE A 121 -4.56 6.65 -12.43
N GLY A 122 -4.98 7.52 -11.51
CA GLY A 122 -4.47 8.88 -11.39
C GLY A 122 -3.30 8.98 -10.40
N SER A 123 -2.52 10.05 -10.49
CA SER A 123 -1.44 10.30 -9.51
C SER A 123 -1.96 10.53 -8.09
N GLN A 124 -3.18 11.04 -7.96
CA GLN A 124 -3.86 11.20 -6.68
C GLN A 124 -4.20 9.84 -6.05
N ASP A 125 -4.71 8.88 -6.82
CA ASP A 125 -5.03 7.54 -6.31
C ASP A 125 -3.82 6.86 -5.68
N ILE A 126 -2.65 7.01 -6.30
CA ILE A 126 -1.38 6.48 -5.78
C ILE A 126 -1.01 7.22 -4.50
N THR A 127 -1.02 8.56 -4.53
CA THR A 127 -0.59 9.39 -3.39
C THR A 127 -1.48 9.18 -2.15
N ASP A 128 -2.77 8.98 -2.35
CA ASP A 128 -3.76 8.76 -1.29
C ASP A 128 -3.82 7.29 -0.82
N GLY A 129 -3.14 6.37 -1.52
CA GLY A 129 -3.13 4.95 -1.17
C GLY A 129 -4.46 4.24 -1.48
N ASN A 130 -5.12 4.61 -2.57
CA ASN A 130 -6.38 4.01 -3.00
C ASN A 130 -6.14 2.55 -3.44
N VAL A 131 -6.33 1.61 -2.50
CA VAL A 131 -6.08 0.18 -2.68
C VAL A 131 -6.73 -0.35 -3.95
N LYS A 132 -8.02 -0.06 -4.18
CA LYS A 132 -8.75 -0.60 -5.34
C LYS A 132 -8.07 -0.23 -6.66
N MET A 133 -7.61 1.01 -6.79
CA MET A 133 -6.92 1.49 -7.98
C MET A 133 -5.50 0.91 -8.09
N LEU A 134 -4.77 0.83 -6.97
CA LEU A 134 -3.45 0.19 -6.91
C LEU A 134 -3.49 -1.28 -7.32
N MET A 135 -4.47 -2.04 -6.84
CA MET A 135 -4.65 -3.46 -7.20
C MET A 135 -4.85 -3.63 -8.72
N GLY A 136 -5.75 -2.84 -9.32
CA GLY A 136 -5.99 -2.86 -10.76
C GLY A 136 -4.75 -2.49 -11.57
N PHE A 137 -4.00 -1.49 -11.11
CA PHE A 137 -2.74 -1.07 -11.71
C PHE A 137 -1.68 -2.18 -11.65
N PHE A 138 -1.43 -2.79 -10.50
CA PHE A 138 -0.42 -3.85 -10.36
C PHE A 138 -0.78 -5.09 -11.16
N ARG A 139 -2.05 -5.45 -11.23
CA ARG A 139 -2.52 -6.53 -12.11
C ARG A 139 -2.14 -6.26 -13.56
N ALA A 140 -2.41 -5.06 -14.07
CA ALA A 140 -2.04 -4.68 -15.43
C ALA A 140 -0.51 -4.70 -15.64
N LEU A 141 0.26 -4.23 -14.65
CA LEU A 141 1.72 -4.24 -14.70
C LEU A 141 2.32 -5.66 -14.74
N MET A 142 1.78 -6.60 -13.95
CA MET A 142 2.19 -8.01 -13.96
C MET A 142 1.89 -8.70 -15.31
N VAL A 143 0.73 -8.39 -15.91
CA VAL A 143 0.38 -8.89 -17.25
C VAL A 143 1.34 -8.32 -18.29
N TRP A 144 1.67 -7.02 -18.21
CA TRP A 144 2.64 -6.37 -19.09
C TRP A 144 4.04 -7.00 -18.97
N GLU A 145 4.53 -7.23 -17.75
CA GLU A 145 5.79 -7.94 -17.49
C GLU A 145 5.82 -9.31 -18.18
N THR A 146 4.75 -10.08 -18.03
CA THR A 146 4.63 -11.41 -18.64
C THR A 146 4.61 -11.32 -20.17
N SER A 147 3.96 -10.30 -20.73
CA SER A 147 3.92 -10.05 -22.18
C SER A 147 5.32 -9.78 -22.75
N LEU A 148 6.13 -8.96 -22.07
CA LEU A 148 7.50 -8.67 -22.47
C LEU A 148 8.37 -9.94 -22.50
N LYS A 149 8.25 -10.80 -21.48
CA LYS A 149 9.00 -12.06 -21.41
C LYS A 149 8.64 -13.01 -22.54
N LYS A 150 7.36 -13.09 -22.92
CA LYS A 150 6.93 -13.90 -24.08
C LYS A 150 7.52 -13.36 -25.38
N SER A 151 7.55 -12.04 -25.56
CA SER A 151 8.14 -11.40 -26.74
C SER A 151 9.65 -11.62 -26.87
N LEU A 152 10.37 -11.89 -25.76
CA LEU A 152 11.81 -12.18 -25.79
C LEU A 152 12.13 -13.65 -26.08
N LEU A 153 11.12 -14.54 -25.99
CA LEU A 153 11.25 -15.98 -26.21
C LEU A 153 10.73 -16.44 -27.58
N ALA A 154 10.16 -15.52 -28.37
CA ALA A 154 9.69 -15.73 -29.73
C ALA A 154 10.73 -15.21 -30.74
#